data_AF-A0A2N1KM74-F1
#
_entry.id   AF-A0A2N1KM74-F1
#
_cell.length_a   1.000
_cell.length_b   1.000
_cell.length_c   1.000
_cell.angle_alpha   90.00
_cell.angle_beta   90.00
_cell.angle_gamma   90.00
#
_symmetry.space_group_name_H-M   'P 1'
#
loop_
_entity.id
_entity.type
_entity.pdbx_description
1 polymer ?
#
loop_
_entity_poly.entity_id
_entity_poly.type
_entity_poly.pdbx_seq_one_letter_code
_entity_poly.pdbx_strand_id
1 'polypeptide(L)'
;MKPSPLEIQRTITLIARKLATPAIQLERNYSQKEGFEEAYRILEENCTSYNLIKVLETRHARAIAILAVDYMNGSCEQSKLVNLQ
;
A
#
# COMPACT_ATOMS: atom_id res chain seq x y z
N MET A 1 0.09 11.46 13.35
CA MET A 1 -1.29 11.19 13.86
C MET A 1 -1.85 10.04 13.03
N LYS A 2 -2.59 9.10 13.63
CA LYS A 2 -3.21 8.00 12.86
C LYS A 2 -4.24 8.56 11.88
N PRO A 3 -4.37 7.99 10.68
CA PRO A 3 -5.33 8.45 9.69
C PRO A 3 -6.76 8.20 10.18
N SER A 4 -7.65 9.14 9.87
CA SER A 4 -9.08 8.98 10.06
C SER A 4 -9.66 7.96 9.07
N PRO A 5 -10.85 7.39 9.35
CA PRO A 5 -11.51 6.48 8.41
C PRO A 5 -11.71 7.08 7.00
N LEU A 6 -11.97 8.38 6.91
CA LEU A 6 -12.10 9.09 5.64
C LEU A 6 -10.78 9.14 4.87
N GLU A 7 -9.66 9.35 5.56
CA GLU A 7 -8.32 9.37 4.96
C GLU A 7 -7.91 7.96 4.51
N ILE A 8 -8.21 6.93 5.30
CA ILE A 8 -8.00 5.53 4.91
C ILE A 8 -8.77 5.22 3.63
N GLN A 9 -10.08 5.53 3.58
CA GLN A 9 -10.91 5.28 2.39
C GLN A 9 -10.41 6.02 1.14
N ARG A 10 -9.94 7.27 1.31
CA ARG A 10 -9.32 8.03 0.21
C ARG A 10 -8.05 7.33 -0.27
N THR A 11 -7.21 6.85 0.64
CA THR A 11 -5.97 6.12 0.31
C THR A 11 -6.25 4.82 -0.44
N ILE A 12 -7.21 4.03 0.05
CA ILE A 12 -7.70 2.82 -0.62
C ILE A 12 -8.14 3.14 -2.06
N THR A 13 -8.92 4.20 -2.24
CA THR A 13 -9.39 4.63 -3.58
C THR A 13 -8.23 4.98 -4.52
N LEU A 14 -7.19 5.65 -4.01
CA LEU A 14 -6.00 6.01 -4.79
C LEU A 14 -5.19 4.78 -5.20
N ILE A 15 -5.01 3.82 -4.29
CA ILE A 15 -4.29 2.57 -4.58
C ILE A 15 -5.10 1.72 -5.57
N ALA A 16 -6.42 1.60 -5.39
CA ALA A 16 -7.28 0.89 -6.33
C ALA A 16 -7.19 1.46 -7.74
N ARG A 17 -7.17 2.79 -7.89
CA ARG A 17 -6.97 3.46 -9.18
C ARG A 17 -5.62 3.11 -9.81
N LYS A 18 -4.54 3.03 -9.01
CA LYS A 18 -3.22 2.61 -9.50
C LYS A 18 -3.23 1.17 -9.97
N LEU A 19 -3.83 0.27 -9.18
CA LEU A 19 -3.97 -1.14 -9.53
C LEU A 19 -4.77 -1.34 -10.82
N ALA A 20 -5.74 -0.47 -11.10
CA ALA A 20 -6.51 -0.49 -12.34
C ALA A 20 -5.76 0.08 -13.57
N THR A 21 -4.59 0.71 -13.41
CA THR A 21 -3.85 1.25 -14.56
C THR A 21 -3.22 0.14 -15.41
N PRO A 22 -3.30 0.21 -16.76
CA PRO A 22 -2.67 -0.80 -17.61
C PRO A 22 -1.16 -0.93 -17.40
N ALA A 23 -0.48 0.17 -17.02
CA ALA A 23 0.95 0.17 -16.77
C ALA A 23 1.35 -0.77 -15.63
N ILE A 24 0.54 -0.86 -14.56
CA ILE A 24 0.87 -1.72 -13.42
C ILE A 24 0.71 -3.21 -13.71
N GLN A 25 -0.05 -3.54 -14.76
CA GLN A 25 -0.31 -4.91 -15.17
C GLN A 25 0.84 -5.51 -16.00
N LEU A 26 1.81 -4.69 -16.39
CA LEU A 26 3.00 -5.13 -17.10
C LEU A 26 3.91 -5.94 -16.16
N GLU A 27 4.46 -7.05 -16.63
CA GLU A 27 5.33 -7.94 -15.83
C GLU A 27 6.52 -7.20 -15.21
N ARG A 28 7.10 -6.23 -15.92
CA ARG A 28 8.20 -5.39 -15.40
C ARG A 28 7.84 -4.61 -14.13
N ASN A 29 6.55 -4.39 -13.89
CA ASN A 29 5.99 -3.69 -12.74
C ASN A 29 5.38 -4.66 -11.71
N TYR A 30 5.63 -5.97 -11.84
CA TYR A 30 5.12 -7.01 -10.94
C TYR A 30 5.35 -6.66 -9.47
N SER A 31 6.55 -6.20 -9.12
CA SER A 31 6.91 -5.80 -7.76
C SER A 31 6.03 -4.68 -7.19
N GLN A 32 5.68 -3.70 -8.02
CA GLN A 32 4.80 -2.61 -7.61
C GLN A 32 3.38 -3.11 -7.44
N LYS A 33 2.89 -3.89 -8.41
CA LYS A 33 1.57 -4.51 -8.35
C LYS A 33 1.40 -5.32 -7.06
N GLU A 34 2.32 -6.23 -6.78
CA GLU A 34 2.36 -7.05 -5.57
C GLU A 34 2.33 -6.18 -4.30
N GLY A 35 3.17 -5.14 -4.23
CA GLY A 35 3.21 -4.25 -3.07
C GLY A 35 1.92 -3.45 -2.87
N PHE A 36 1.31 -2.95 -3.95
CA PHE A 36 0.07 -2.19 -3.87
C PHE A 36 -1.15 -3.07 -3.56
N GLU A 37 -1.17 -4.32 -4.03
CA GLU A 37 -2.20 -5.30 -3.65
C GLU A 37 -2.15 -5.58 -2.14
N GLU A 38 -0.97 -5.75 -1.58
CA GLU A 38 -0.82 -5.94 -0.13
C GLU A 38 -1.12 -4.66 0.67
N ALA A 39 -0.70 -3.50 0.18
CA ALA A 39 -1.05 -2.21 0.80
C ALA A 39 -2.56 -1.98 0.80
N TYR A 40 -3.26 -2.32 -0.29
CA TYR A 40 -4.73 -2.25 -0.36
C TYR A 40 -5.35 -3.09 0.76
N ARG A 41 -4.92 -4.36 0.89
CA ARG A 41 -5.40 -5.26 1.93
C ARG A 41 -5.13 -4.74 3.34
N ILE A 42 -3.91 -4.24 3.60
CA ILE A 42 -3.52 -3.67 4.90
C ILE A 42 -4.48 -2.56 5.33
N LEU A 43 -4.82 -1.66 4.40
CA LEU A 43 -5.73 -0.55 4.66
C LEU A 43 -7.17 -1.02 4.86
N GLU A 44 -7.64 -1.95 4.01
CA GLU A 44 -9.01 -2.50 4.07
C GLU A 44 -9.26 -3.26 5.39
N GLU A 45 -8.28 -4.05 5.84
CA GLU A 45 -8.35 -4.81 7.09
C GLU A 45 -7.94 -4.01 8.33
N ASN A 46 -7.59 -2.73 8.20
CA ASN A 46 -7.06 -1.90 9.27
C ASN A 46 -5.82 -2.51 9.97
N CYS A 47 -4.96 -3.20 9.22
CA CYS A 47 -3.75 -3.84 9.75
C CYS A 47 -2.75 -2.78 10.24
N THR A 48 -2.29 -2.93 11.49
CA THR A 48 -1.33 -2.03 12.14
C THR A 48 -0.04 -2.72 12.59
N SER A 49 0.09 -4.02 12.33
CA SER A 49 1.24 -4.84 12.73
C SER A 49 2.04 -5.31 11.52
N TYR A 50 3.35 -5.11 11.55
CA TYR A 50 4.26 -5.57 10.49
C TYR A 50 4.28 -7.10 10.34
N ASN A 51 3.95 -7.85 11.40
CA ASN A 51 3.90 -9.32 11.36
C ASN A 51 2.72 -9.85 10.54
N LEU A 52 1.74 -8.99 10.22
CA LEU A 52 0.59 -9.34 9.38
C LEU A 52 0.83 -9.05 7.90
N ILE A 53 2.01 -8.53 7.53
CA ILE A 53 2.39 -8.37 6.13
C ILE A 53 2.63 -9.76 5.53
N LYS A 54 1.99 -10.04 4.39
CA LYS A 54 2.20 -11.30 3.65
C LYS A 54 3.67 -11.47 3.25
N VAL A 55 4.06 -12.71 3.00
CA VAL A 55 5.35 -12.99 2.36
C VAL A 55 5.28 -12.50 0.91
N LEU A 56 5.99 -11.40 0.62
CA LEU A 56 6.11 -10.82 -0.73
C LEU A 56 7.45 -11.18 -1.32
N GLU A 57 7.48 -11.48 -2.61
CA GLU A 57 8.65 -11.94 -3.34
C GLU A 57 9.73 -10.85 -3.38
N THR A 58 9.33 -9.62 -3.65
CA THR A 58 10.26 -8.54 -3.98
C THR A 58 10.53 -7.57 -2.82
N ARG A 59 11.77 -7.04 -2.75
CA ARG A 59 12.14 -6.05 -1.73
C ARG A 59 11.30 -4.76 -1.83
N HIS A 60 11.02 -4.34 -3.06
CA HIS A 60 10.24 -3.14 -3.31
C HIS A 60 8.76 -3.36 -2.88
N ALA A 61 8.14 -4.50 -3.16
CA ALA A 61 6.80 -4.80 -2.65
C ALA A 61 6.72 -4.75 -1.13
N ARG A 62 7.71 -5.35 -0.43
CA ARG A 62 7.81 -5.27 1.04
C ARG A 62 7.92 -3.85 1.55
N ALA A 63 8.68 -2.98 0.86
CA ALA A 63 8.77 -1.57 1.23
C ALA A 63 7.42 -0.85 1.11
N ILE A 64 6.64 -1.11 0.05
CA ILE A 64 5.29 -0.55 -0.11
C ILE A 64 4.37 -1.02 1.04
N ALA A 65 4.39 -2.31 1.37
CA ALA A 65 3.56 -2.87 2.46
C ALA A 65 3.94 -2.30 3.84
N ILE A 66 5.24 -2.12 4.12
CA ILE A 66 5.71 -1.48 5.36
C ILE A 66 5.21 -0.04 5.44
N LEU A 67 5.29 0.72 4.35
CA LEU A 67 4.79 2.10 4.30
C LEU A 67 3.27 2.18 4.54
N ALA A 68 2.51 1.16 4.11
CA ALA A 68 1.08 1.07 4.41
C ALA A 68 0.83 0.89 5.93
N VAL A 69 1.60 0.02 6.60
CA VAL A 69 1.52 -0.14 8.06
C VAL A 69 1.98 1.14 8.79
N ASP A 70 3.06 1.78 8.33
CA ASP A 70 3.54 3.05 8.89
C ASP A 70 2.48 4.15 8.78
N TYR A 71 1.80 4.22 7.63
CA TYR A 71 0.68 5.14 7.42
C TYR A 71 -0.46 4.84 8.39
N MET A 72 -0.87 3.57 8.53
CA MET A 72 -1.92 3.15 9.48
C MET A 72 -1.57 3.47 10.93
N ASN A 73 -0.27 3.45 11.27
CA ASN A 73 0.23 3.84 12.58
C ASN A 73 0.46 5.35 12.73
N GLY A 74 0.22 6.15 11.67
CA GLY A 74 0.39 7.60 11.69
C GLY A 74 1.84 8.06 11.74
N SER A 75 2.76 7.17 11.35
CA SER A 75 4.21 7.40 11.25
C SER A 75 4.64 7.85 9.85
N CYS A 76 3.71 7.82 8.89
CA CYS A 76 3.95 8.19 7.51
C CYS A 76 2.75 8.97 6.94
N GLU A 77 3.02 9.93 6.05
CA GLU A 77 1.97 10.63 5.30
C GLU A 77 1.47 9.79 4.11
N GLN A 78 0.22 10.01 3.70
CA GLN A 78 -0.39 9.35 2.53
C GLN A 78 0.46 9.53 1.26
N SER A 79 1.06 10.72 1.09
CA SER A 79 1.86 11.10 -0.08
C SER A 79 3.04 10.14 -0.32
N LYS A 80 3.66 9.64 0.75
CA LYS A 80 4.81 8.73 0.67
C LYS A 80 4.42 7.32 0.25
N LEU A 81 3.20 6.89 0.52
CA LEU A 81 2.67 5.60 0.08
C LEU A 81 2.17 5.68 -1.37
N VAL A 82 1.42 6.73 -1.70
CA VAL A 82 0.76 6.83 -3.01
C VAL A 82 1.71 7.29 -4.11
N ASN A 83 2.75 8.09 -3.84
CA ASN A 83 3.62 8.61 -4.90
C ASN A 83 4.80 7.69 -5.26
N LEU A 84 4.81 6.44 -4.79
CA LEU A 84 5.80 5.45 -5.21
C LEU A 84 5.65 5.16 -6.72
N GLN A 85 6.79 5.15 -7.41
CA GLN A 85 6.93 5.02 -8.87
C GLN A 85 7.79 3.84 -9.26
#